data_AF-A0A2A6CZ81-F1
#
_entry.id   AF-A0A2A6CZ81-F1
#
_cell.length_a   1.000
_cell.length_b   1.000
_cell.length_c   1.000
_cell.angle_alpha   90.00
_cell.angle_beta   90.00
_cell.angle_gamma   90.00
#
_symmetry.space_group_name_H-M   'P 1'
#
loop_
_entity.id
_entity.type
_entity.pdbx_description
1 polymer ?
#
loop_
_entity_poly.entity_id
_entity_poly.type
_entity_poly.pdbx_seq_one_letter_code
_entity_poly.pdbx_strand_id
1 'polypeptide(L)'
;MSEVVKTITLICMIFRVLCWFTLLIVTFLYMKTLSRKKVFHPNLQLLLFVMPFTYMVFIIPSAFNLIFDKFGIVLPGKFDVILHALTDFGTFGSSFNLFSFTFERLIATWRVDDYEHISARIPYMALILMSIQWLISGAITSLLYCELIYVWLVLTADFVQWAISVVLFIALLGISRRAYDKRIKNRAMNYKHRYQSVENVQTALVLNNLVLFLAVALFLQLAYYSLQWYIIPKDVNPPFREIFHASVAITPTIGCIIVLSLHPFLRVYLPRFMRSRVYAEQVSDCRRETTASSNELPMVQIRSLSGVDLVVPTQNHRDAYFDEFKRQWS
;
A
#
# COMPACT_ATOMS: atom_id res chain seq x y z
N MET A 1 -10.69 27.63 -27.36
CA MET A 1 -10.81 26.18 -27.09
C MET A 1 -11.99 25.63 -27.88
N SER A 2 -11.80 24.58 -28.70
CA SER A 2 -12.88 24.01 -29.50
C SER A 2 -13.97 23.39 -28.61
N GLU A 3 -15.22 23.38 -29.07
CA GLU A 3 -16.34 22.75 -28.35
C GLU A 3 -16.06 21.27 -28.05
N VAL A 4 -15.32 20.58 -28.93
CA VAL A 4 -14.87 19.19 -28.72
C VAL A 4 -14.00 19.05 -27.46
N VAL A 5 -13.01 19.93 -27.27
CA VAL A 5 -12.12 19.88 -26.09
C VAL A 5 -12.90 20.16 -24.81
N LYS A 6 -13.89 21.06 -24.84
CA LYS A 6 -14.77 21.33 -23.68
C LYS A 6 -15.55 20.08 -23.28
N THR A 7 -16.17 19.40 -24.24
CA THR A 7 -16.93 18.17 -24.00
C THR A 7 -16.06 17.05 -23.45
N ILE A 8 -14.88 16.82 -24.02
CA ILE A 8 -13.94 15.81 -23.52
C ILE A 8 -13.50 16.14 -22.09
N THR A 9 -13.16 17.41 -21.82
CA THR A 9 -12.77 17.85 -20.47
C THR A 9 -13.88 17.59 -19.45
N LEU A 10 -15.13 17.84 -19.81
CA LEU A 10 -16.29 17.57 -18.95
C LEU A 10 -16.41 16.07 -18.62
N ILE A 11 -16.26 15.20 -19.62
CA ILE A 11 -16.30 13.75 -19.43
C ILE A 11 -15.18 13.29 -18.49
N CYS A 12 -13.94 13.75 -18.72
CA CYS A 12 -12.79 13.42 -17.88
C CYS A 12 -12.97 13.91 -16.43
N MET A 13 -13.58 15.09 -16.24
CA MET A 13 -13.89 15.63 -14.93
C MET A 13 -14.93 14.77 -14.18
N ILE A 14 -16.01 14.35 -14.85
CA ILE A 14 -17.00 13.44 -14.26
C ILE A 14 -16.32 12.14 -13.84
N PHE A 15 -15.47 11.58 -14.70
CA PHE A 15 -14.70 10.38 -14.41
C PHE A 15 -13.77 10.55 -13.19
N ARG A 16 -13.06 11.68 -13.09
CA ARG A 16 -12.23 12.04 -11.93
C ARG A 16 -13.04 12.05 -10.63
N VAL A 17 -14.21 12.69 -10.62
CA VAL A 17 -15.08 12.75 -9.43
C VAL A 17 -15.57 11.35 -9.02
N LEU A 18 -15.95 10.50 -9.99
CA LEU A 18 -16.31 9.11 -9.72
C LEU A 18 -15.15 8.31 -9.10
N CYS A 19 -13.92 8.52 -9.60
CA CYS A 19 -12.73 7.89 -9.04
C CYS A 19 -12.46 8.32 -7.59
N TRP A 20 -12.63 9.62 -7.28
CA TRP A 20 -12.49 10.13 -5.92
C TRP A 20 -13.51 9.52 -4.96
N PHE A 21 -14.77 9.47 -5.36
CA PHE A 21 -15.82 8.87 -4.54
C PHE A 21 -15.56 7.38 -4.31
N THR A 22 -15.12 6.67 -5.35
CA THR A 22 -14.73 5.25 -5.25
C THR A 22 -13.58 5.07 -4.27
N LEU A 23 -12.54 5.92 -4.35
CA LEU A 23 -11.41 5.85 -3.42
C LEU A 23 -11.84 6.09 -1.98
N LEU A 24 -12.72 7.06 -1.71
CA LEU A 24 -13.22 7.33 -0.35
C LEU A 24 -13.92 6.10 0.23
N ILE A 25 -14.80 5.46 -0.54
CA ILE A 25 -15.50 4.24 -0.11
C ILE A 25 -14.50 3.10 0.13
N VAL A 26 -13.62 2.84 -0.84
CA VAL A 26 -12.64 1.74 -0.75
C VAL A 26 -11.69 1.97 0.41
N THR A 27 -11.21 3.20 0.62
CA THR A 27 -10.36 3.58 1.75
C THR A 27 -11.08 3.34 3.07
N PHE A 28 -12.33 3.78 3.21
CA PHE A 28 -13.09 3.56 4.44
C PHE A 28 -13.25 2.06 4.77
N LEU A 29 -13.62 1.25 3.77
CA LEU A 29 -13.74 -0.20 3.92
C LEU A 29 -12.39 -0.85 4.25
N TYR A 30 -11.33 -0.40 3.59
CA TYR A 30 -9.96 -0.83 3.79
C TYR A 30 -9.49 -0.58 5.22
N MET A 31 -9.57 0.67 5.68
CA MET A 31 -9.17 1.08 7.03
C MET A 31 -9.93 0.30 8.10
N LYS A 32 -11.26 0.17 7.94
CA LYS A 32 -12.09 -0.59 8.88
C LYS A 32 -11.70 -2.07 8.94
N THR A 33 -11.38 -2.66 7.80
CA THR A 33 -10.97 -4.07 7.71
C THR A 33 -9.58 -4.28 8.34
N LEU A 34 -8.64 -3.38 8.04
CA LEU A 34 -7.27 -3.42 8.56
C LEU A 34 -7.20 -3.17 10.07
N SER A 35 -8.07 -2.33 10.64
CA SER A 35 -8.12 -2.06 12.09
C SER A 35 -8.64 -3.22 12.93
N ARG A 36 -9.43 -4.13 12.36
CA ARG A 36 -10.07 -5.22 13.12
C ARG A 36 -9.14 -6.37 13.44
N LYS A 37 -8.05 -6.53 12.70
CA LYS A 37 -7.15 -7.68 12.85
C LYS A 37 -5.69 -7.25 12.78
N LYS A 38 -4.92 -7.65 13.79
CA LYS A 38 -3.45 -7.55 13.78
C LYS A 38 -2.90 -8.68 12.92
N VAL A 39 -2.95 -8.45 11.61
CA VAL A 39 -2.47 -9.40 10.60
C VAL A 39 -1.04 -9.11 10.21
N PHE A 40 -0.70 -7.82 10.16
CA PHE A 40 0.62 -7.37 9.75
C PHE A 40 1.42 -6.94 10.97
N HIS A 41 2.74 -6.98 10.83
CA HIS A 41 3.63 -6.34 11.78
C HIS A 41 3.28 -4.85 11.94
N PRO A 42 3.33 -4.27 13.16
CA PRO A 42 2.85 -2.90 13.42
C PRO A 42 3.38 -1.83 12.47
N ASN A 43 4.67 -1.88 12.09
CA ASN A 43 5.25 -0.93 11.13
C ASN A 43 4.55 -1.03 9.77
N LEU A 44 4.45 -2.23 9.21
CA LEU A 44 3.79 -2.43 7.91
C LEU A 44 2.32 -2.06 7.98
N GLN A 45 1.64 -2.40 9.07
CA GLN A 45 0.25 -2.04 9.28
C GLN A 45 0.06 -0.52 9.24
N LEU A 46 0.96 0.24 9.89
CA LEU A 46 0.92 1.70 9.86
C LEU A 46 1.19 2.26 8.45
N LEU A 47 2.20 1.74 7.73
CA LEU A 47 2.46 2.17 6.36
C LEU A 47 1.27 1.89 5.42
N LEU A 48 0.66 0.71 5.57
CA LEU A 48 -0.55 0.33 4.85
C LEU A 48 -1.73 1.25 5.17
N PHE A 49 -1.89 1.66 6.43
CA PHE A 49 -2.90 2.66 6.82
C PHE A 49 -2.62 4.03 6.21
N VAL A 50 -1.37 4.45 6.15
CA VAL A 50 -0.98 5.78 5.72
C VAL A 50 -1.01 5.93 4.20
N MET A 51 -0.75 4.84 3.47
CA MET A 51 -0.75 4.82 2.01
C MET A 51 -1.98 5.51 1.40
N PRO A 52 -3.25 5.14 1.69
CA PRO A 52 -4.40 5.86 1.11
C PRO A 52 -4.56 7.28 1.64
N PHE A 53 -4.08 7.59 2.86
CA PHE A 53 -4.15 8.93 3.44
C PHE A 53 -3.28 9.93 2.71
N THR A 54 -2.11 9.54 2.21
CA THR A 54 -1.24 10.46 1.44
C THR A 54 -1.97 10.96 0.19
N TYR A 55 -2.79 10.11 -0.45
CA TYR A 55 -3.59 10.51 -1.60
C TYR A 55 -4.80 11.37 -1.22
N MET A 56 -5.33 11.26 0.00
CA MET A 56 -6.39 12.17 0.46
C MET A 56 -5.88 13.62 0.62
N VAL A 57 -4.60 13.79 1.01
CA VAL A 57 -3.95 15.11 1.07
C VAL A 57 -3.88 15.76 -0.33
N PHE A 58 -3.78 14.96 -1.40
CA PHE A 58 -3.91 15.44 -2.78
C PHE A 58 -5.37 15.72 -3.16
N ILE A 59 -6.28 14.78 -2.91
CA ILE A 59 -7.66 14.85 -3.43
C ILE A 59 -8.47 15.98 -2.81
N ILE A 60 -8.33 16.20 -1.50
CA ILE A 60 -9.17 17.18 -0.80
C ILE A 60 -8.94 18.61 -1.34
N PRO A 61 -7.70 19.16 -1.37
CA PRO A 61 -7.45 20.48 -1.96
C PRO A 61 -7.82 20.54 -3.45
N SER A 62 -7.53 19.46 -4.17
CA SER A 62 -7.84 19.32 -5.59
C SER A 62 -9.34 19.38 -5.88
N ALA A 63 -10.17 18.82 -4.98
CA ALA A 63 -11.62 18.89 -5.05
C ALA A 63 -12.15 20.29 -4.73
N PHE A 64 -11.57 20.97 -3.73
CA PHE A 64 -11.90 22.37 -3.45
C PHE A 64 -11.61 23.26 -4.66
N ASN A 65 -10.43 23.14 -5.28
CA ASN A 65 -10.10 23.89 -6.50
C ASN A 65 -11.13 23.64 -7.61
N LEU A 66 -11.47 22.37 -7.86
CA LEU A 66 -12.46 22.02 -8.88
C LEU A 66 -13.84 22.64 -8.60
N ILE A 67 -14.28 22.63 -7.34
CA ILE A 67 -15.56 23.21 -6.91
C ILE A 67 -15.53 24.73 -7.12
N PHE A 68 -14.51 25.43 -6.62
CA PHE A 68 -14.43 26.89 -6.74
C PHE A 68 -14.37 27.35 -8.20
N ASP A 69 -13.58 26.67 -9.04
CA ASP A 69 -13.50 26.91 -10.47
C ASP A 69 -14.87 26.76 -11.16
N LYS A 70 -15.65 25.75 -10.77
CA LYS A 70 -16.97 25.49 -11.38
C LYS A 70 -18.06 26.44 -10.93
N PHE A 71 -18.00 26.90 -9.69
CA PHE A 71 -18.95 27.89 -9.18
C PHE A 71 -18.54 29.34 -9.49
N GLY A 72 -17.39 29.55 -10.17
CA GLY A 72 -16.89 30.89 -10.50
C GLY A 72 -16.50 31.70 -9.26
N ILE A 73 -16.15 31.02 -8.16
CA ILE A 73 -15.77 31.68 -6.91
C ILE A 73 -14.30 32.08 -7.03
N VAL A 74 -14.04 33.38 -7.11
CA VAL A 74 -12.67 33.91 -7.16
C VAL A 74 -12.05 33.81 -5.78
N LEU A 75 -11.08 32.91 -5.62
CA LEU A 75 -10.32 32.77 -4.39
C LEU A 75 -9.30 33.92 -4.25
N PRO A 76 -9.01 34.37 -3.01
CA PRO A 76 -7.86 35.25 -2.78
C PRO A 76 -6.58 34.60 -3.32
N GLY A 77 -5.73 35.36 -4.03
CA GLY A 77 -4.57 34.77 -4.73
C GLY A 77 -3.64 33.94 -3.84
N LYS A 78 -3.49 34.30 -2.56
CA LYS A 78 -2.71 33.50 -1.60
C LYS A 78 -3.35 32.14 -1.31
N PHE A 79 -4.68 32.06 -1.25
CA PHE A 79 -5.39 30.84 -0.93
C PHE A 79 -5.38 29.85 -2.10
N ASP A 80 -5.50 30.35 -3.34
CA ASP A 80 -5.35 29.54 -4.56
C ASP A 80 -3.97 28.87 -4.63
N VAL A 81 -2.91 29.65 -4.41
CA VAL A 81 -1.53 29.15 -4.35
C VAL A 81 -1.37 28.08 -3.25
N ILE A 82 -1.98 28.26 -2.08
CA ILE A 82 -1.93 27.26 -0.99
C ILE A 82 -2.62 25.96 -1.40
N LEU A 83 -3.78 26.00 -2.06
CA LEU A 83 -4.47 24.78 -2.48
C LEU A 83 -3.68 24.01 -3.55
N HIS A 84 -3.05 24.72 -4.48
CA HIS A 84 -2.12 24.13 -5.44
C HIS A 84 -0.90 23.52 -4.75
N ALA A 85 -0.28 24.24 -3.80
CA ALA A 85 0.86 23.73 -3.04
C ALA A 85 0.51 22.49 -2.22
N LEU A 86 -0.67 22.44 -1.60
CA LEU A 86 -1.14 21.26 -0.86
C LEU A 86 -1.40 20.07 -1.80
N THR A 87 -1.91 20.33 -3.01
CA THR A 87 -2.08 19.29 -4.04
C THR A 87 -0.72 18.71 -4.43
N ASP A 88 0.28 19.54 -4.69
CA ASP A 88 1.63 19.08 -5.05
C ASP A 88 2.32 18.37 -3.88
N PHE A 89 2.14 18.88 -2.65
CA PHE A 89 2.62 18.25 -1.42
C PHE A 89 2.05 16.84 -1.24
N GLY A 90 0.75 16.65 -1.47
CA GLY A 90 0.13 15.32 -1.47
C GLY A 90 0.65 14.41 -2.58
N THR A 91 0.90 14.97 -3.77
CA THR A 91 1.46 14.23 -4.92
C THR A 91 2.85 13.69 -4.60
N PHE A 92 3.78 14.57 -4.20
CA PHE A 92 5.13 14.17 -3.79
C PHE A 92 5.10 13.28 -2.56
N GLY A 93 4.23 13.57 -1.59
CA GLY A 93 4.04 12.70 -0.42
C GLY A 93 3.67 11.28 -0.84
N SER A 94 2.81 11.13 -1.85
CA SER A 94 2.36 9.82 -2.31
C SER A 94 3.42 9.01 -3.08
N SER A 95 4.35 9.66 -3.79
CA SER A 95 5.40 8.96 -4.57
C SER A 95 6.41 8.23 -3.67
N PHE A 96 6.70 8.78 -2.49
CA PHE A 96 7.55 8.16 -1.47
C PHE A 96 6.96 6.88 -0.84
N ASN A 97 5.67 6.56 -1.05
CA ASN A 97 5.07 5.34 -0.48
C ASN A 97 5.82 4.08 -0.91
N LEU A 98 6.24 4.01 -2.17
CA LEU A 98 7.02 2.88 -2.69
C LEU A 98 8.37 2.75 -1.98
N PHE A 99 9.05 3.88 -1.75
CA PHE A 99 10.30 3.91 -0.99
C PHE A 99 10.08 3.44 0.45
N SER A 100 9.06 3.97 1.13
CA SER A 100 8.73 3.59 2.51
C SER A 100 8.46 2.09 2.66
N PHE A 101 7.72 1.47 1.74
CA PHE A 101 7.49 0.02 1.76
C PHE A 101 8.76 -0.80 1.51
N THR A 102 9.53 -0.42 0.49
CA THR A 102 10.75 -1.17 0.12
C THR A 102 11.83 -1.06 1.19
N PHE A 103 12.00 0.13 1.77
CA PHE A 103 12.98 0.38 2.81
C PHE A 103 12.59 -0.29 4.14
N GLU A 104 11.32 -0.25 4.53
CA GLU A 104 10.83 -0.97 5.71
C GLU A 104 11.08 -2.48 5.58
N ARG A 105 10.84 -3.05 4.39
CA ARG A 105 11.14 -4.45 4.12
C ARG A 105 12.62 -4.77 4.16
N LEU A 106 13.46 -3.87 3.64
CA LEU A 106 14.91 -4.03 3.65
C LEU A 106 15.43 -4.12 5.10
N ILE A 107 14.99 -3.22 5.96
CA ILE A 107 15.35 -3.23 7.39
C ILE A 107 14.85 -4.50 8.06
N ALA A 108 13.58 -4.85 7.84
CA ALA A 108 12.99 -6.05 8.43
C ALA A 108 13.74 -7.33 8.01
N THR A 109 14.27 -7.36 6.78
CA THR A 109 15.04 -8.50 6.26
C THR A 109 16.48 -8.51 6.78
N TRP A 110 17.11 -7.33 6.92
CA TRP A 110 18.50 -7.22 7.34
C TRP A 110 18.69 -7.42 8.84
N ARG A 111 17.80 -6.87 9.68
CA ARG A 111 17.90 -6.89 11.15
C ARG A 111 16.67 -7.52 11.78
N VAL A 112 16.35 -8.76 11.42
CA VAL A 112 15.12 -9.46 11.87
C VAL A 112 14.95 -9.41 13.39
N ASP A 113 15.98 -9.78 14.16
CA ASP A 113 15.89 -9.93 15.62
C ASP A 113 15.70 -8.58 16.33
N ASP A 114 16.50 -7.57 15.96
CA ASP A 114 16.36 -6.20 16.51
C ASP A 114 15.02 -5.58 16.11
N TYR A 115 14.60 -5.81 14.87
CA TYR A 115 13.39 -5.24 14.30
C TYR A 115 12.15 -5.76 15.04
N GLU A 116 12.07 -7.07 15.31
CA GLU A 116 10.98 -7.67 16.10
C GLU A 116 10.97 -7.11 17.52
N HIS A 117 12.12 -7.00 18.19
CA HIS A 117 12.17 -6.53 19.57
C HIS A 117 11.79 -5.04 19.71
N ILE A 118 12.38 -4.17 18.87
CA ILE A 118 12.17 -2.73 18.95
C ILE A 118 10.74 -2.35 18.55
N SER A 119 10.18 -3.04 17.54
CA SER A 119 8.92 -2.63 16.92
C SER A 119 7.70 -3.47 17.33
N ALA A 120 7.84 -4.39 18.29
CA ALA A 120 6.74 -5.25 18.74
C ALA A 120 5.52 -4.45 19.25
N ARG A 121 5.75 -3.32 19.93
CA ARG A 121 4.70 -2.51 20.54
C ARG A 121 4.41 -1.22 19.79
N ILE A 122 5.45 -0.51 19.38
CA ILE A 122 5.35 0.81 18.77
C ILE A 122 6.02 0.75 17.39
N PRO A 123 5.34 1.20 16.32
CA PRO A 123 5.87 1.13 14.96
C PRO A 123 6.88 2.26 14.67
N TYR A 124 8.00 2.28 15.40
CA TYR A 124 9.00 3.36 15.31
C TYR A 124 9.55 3.55 13.90
N MET A 125 9.85 2.47 13.18
CA MET A 125 10.42 2.59 11.82
C MET A 125 9.42 3.21 10.84
N ALA A 126 8.16 2.81 10.90
CA ALA A 126 7.13 3.42 10.05
C ALA A 126 6.91 4.90 10.40
N LEU A 127 6.90 5.26 11.69
CA LEU A 127 6.79 6.66 12.12
C LEU A 127 7.95 7.51 11.59
N ILE A 128 9.19 7.03 11.72
CA ILE A 128 10.38 7.72 11.19
C ILE A 128 10.29 7.89 9.67
N LEU A 129 9.94 6.83 8.94
CA LEU A 129 9.81 6.90 7.48
C LEU A 129 8.73 7.87 7.05
N MET A 130 7.58 7.88 7.71
CA MET A 130 6.52 8.86 7.46
C MET A 130 6.97 10.29 7.74
N SER A 131 7.64 10.53 8.87
CA SER A 131 8.15 11.86 9.20
C SER A 131 9.13 12.36 8.15
N ILE A 132 10.09 11.51 7.74
CA ILE A 132 11.05 11.85 6.69
C ILE A 132 10.34 12.13 5.37
N GLN A 133 9.40 11.26 4.97
CA GLN A 133 8.59 11.41 3.76
C GLN A 133 7.89 12.77 3.72
N TRP A 134 7.13 13.13 4.76
CA TRP A 134 6.42 14.40 4.80
C TRP A 134 7.34 15.63 4.90
N LEU A 135 8.47 15.51 5.62
CA LEU A 135 9.46 16.59 5.69
C LEU A 135 10.09 16.85 4.33
N ILE A 136 10.48 15.81 3.60
CA ILE A 136 11.06 15.93 2.26
C ILE A 136 10.04 16.50 1.28
N SER A 137 8.81 15.98 1.26
CA SER A 137 7.76 16.51 0.39
C SER A 137 7.45 17.98 0.70
N GLY A 138 7.42 18.36 1.97
CA GLY A 138 7.17 19.74 2.39
C GLY A 138 8.29 20.69 1.99
N ALA A 139 9.54 20.24 2.14
CA ALA A 139 10.72 20.99 1.69
C ALA A 139 10.71 21.16 0.16
N ILE A 140 10.48 20.09 -0.60
CA ILE A 140 10.42 20.16 -2.08
C ILE A 140 9.32 21.11 -2.54
N THR A 141 8.10 20.97 -2.02
CA THR A 141 6.99 21.87 -2.36
C THR A 141 7.33 23.31 -2.00
N SER A 142 7.88 23.56 -0.81
CA SER A 142 8.20 24.92 -0.37
C SER A 142 9.28 25.55 -1.26
N LEU A 143 10.34 24.82 -1.59
CA LEU A 143 11.40 25.27 -2.50
C LEU A 143 10.87 25.55 -3.91
N LEU A 144 9.93 24.72 -4.40
CA LEU A 144 9.31 24.89 -5.72
C LEU A 144 8.47 26.17 -5.78
N TYR A 145 7.64 26.42 -4.76
CA TYR A 145 6.76 27.60 -4.70
C TYR A 145 7.49 28.89 -4.31
N CYS A 146 8.67 28.79 -3.70
CA CYS A 146 9.61 29.92 -3.55
C CYS A 146 10.47 30.16 -4.80
N GLU A 147 10.22 29.43 -5.91
CA GLU A 147 10.97 29.52 -7.16
C GLU A 147 12.49 29.25 -7.01
N LEU A 148 12.88 28.52 -5.96
CA LEU A 148 14.28 28.19 -5.69
C LEU A 148 14.75 26.94 -6.46
N ILE A 149 13.82 26.10 -6.89
CA ILE A 149 14.09 24.91 -7.71
C ILE A 149 13.12 24.83 -8.88
N TYR A 150 13.57 24.21 -9.96
CA TYR A 150 12.76 23.99 -11.16
C TYR A 150 12.00 22.66 -11.13
N VAL A 151 10.86 22.60 -11.81
CA VAL A 151 10.04 21.38 -11.91
C VAL A 151 10.81 20.17 -12.45
N TRP A 152 11.72 20.36 -13.43
CA TRP A 152 12.51 19.25 -13.99
C TRP A 152 13.43 18.60 -12.95
N LEU A 153 13.97 19.37 -12.00
CA LEU A 153 14.80 18.85 -10.91
C LEU A 153 13.96 17.97 -10.00
N VAL A 154 12.73 18.39 -9.70
CA VAL A 154 11.79 17.62 -8.87
C VAL A 154 11.43 16.30 -9.55
N LEU A 155 11.10 16.32 -10.84
CA LEU A 155 10.80 15.10 -11.60
C LEU A 155 12.00 14.16 -11.71
N THR A 156 13.20 14.71 -11.85
CA THR A 156 14.44 13.92 -11.85
C THR A 156 14.68 13.27 -10.49
N ALA A 157 14.49 14.02 -9.40
CA ALA A 157 14.62 13.50 -8.04
C ALA A 157 13.59 12.38 -7.77
N ASP A 158 12.35 12.55 -8.20
CA ASP A 158 11.29 11.54 -8.09
C ASP A 158 11.61 10.28 -8.91
N PHE A 159 12.14 10.44 -10.13
CA PHE A 159 12.62 9.33 -10.95
C PHE A 159 13.76 8.55 -10.27
N VAL A 160 14.74 9.26 -9.72
CA VAL A 160 15.88 8.64 -9.01
C VAL A 160 15.38 7.90 -7.77
N GLN A 161 14.47 8.49 -6.99
CA GLN A 161 13.84 7.84 -5.85
C GLN A 161 13.11 6.57 -6.28
N TRP A 162 12.32 6.63 -7.36
CA TRP A 162 11.63 5.48 -7.92
C TRP A 162 12.61 4.36 -8.32
N ALA A 163 13.68 4.72 -9.05
CA ALA A 163 14.69 3.77 -9.51
C ALA A 163 15.40 3.08 -8.33
N ILE A 164 15.76 3.84 -7.29
CA ILE A 164 16.34 3.29 -6.06
C ILE A 164 15.38 2.30 -5.42
N SER A 165 14.09 2.64 -5.27
CA SER A 165 13.10 1.73 -4.68
C SER A 165 12.95 0.43 -5.47
N VAL A 166 12.96 0.49 -6.80
CA VAL A 166 12.88 -0.71 -7.67
C VAL A 166 14.14 -1.57 -7.51
N VAL A 167 15.33 -0.97 -7.49
CA VAL A 167 16.59 -1.70 -7.29
C VAL A 167 16.61 -2.38 -5.92
N LEU A 168 16.21 -1.65 -4.86
CA LEU A 168 16.09 -2.21 -3.51
C LEU A 168 15.10 -3.37 -3.46
N PHE A 169 13.97 -3.24 -4.15
CA PHE A 169 12.97 -4.30 -4.22
C PHE A 169 13.51 -5.56 -4.91
N ILE A 170 14.18 -5.42 -6.06
CA ILE A 170 14.80 -6.55 -6.78
C ILE A 170 15.87 -7.22 -5.91
N ALA A 171 16.72 -6.42 -5.26
CA ALA A 171 17.73 -6.93 -4.32
C ALA A 171 17.09 -7.71 -3.17
N LEU A 172 15.98 -7.21 -2.63
CA LEU A 172 15.24 -7.85 -1.55
C LEU A 172 14.66 -9.21 -1.94
N LEU A 173 14.12 -9.34 -3.16
CA LEU A 173 13.68 -10.63 -3.69
C LEU A 173 14.84 -11.63 -3.75
N GLY A 174 16.03 -11.18 -4.17
CA GLY A 174 17.24 -11.99 -4.20
C GLY A 174 17.73 -12.41 -2.81
N ILE A 175 17.78 -11.47 -1.86
CA ILE A 175 18.18 -11.73 -0.47
C ILE A 175 17.21 -12.70 0.21
N SER A 176 15.90 -12.49 0.01
CA SER A 176 14.85 -13.32 0.60
C SER A 176 14.94 -14.77 0.12
N ARG A 177 15.16 -15.00 -1.18
CA ARG A 177 15.38 -16.34 -1.75
C ARG A 177 16.62 -17.02 -1.18
N ARG A 178 17.76 -16.31 -1.11
CA ARG A 178 19.00 -16.86 -0.54
C ARG A 178 18.86 -17.19 0.95
N ALA A 179 18.20 -16.32 1.71
CA ALA A 179 17.93 -16.54 3.12
C ALA A 179 17.03 -17.77 3.33
N TYR A 180 16.04 -17.95 2.46
CA TYR A 180 15.19 -19.12 2.43
C TYR A 180 15.96 -20.41 2.12
N ASP A 181 16.76 -20.44 1.06
CA ASP A 181 17.54 -21.63 0.67
C ASP A 181 18.52 -22.05 1.77
N LYS A 182 19.18 -21.08 2.40
CA LYS A 182 20.07 -21.32 3.55
C LYS A 182 19.30 -21.92 4.73
N ARG A 183 18.09 -21.42 4.99
CA ARG A 183 17.20 -21.88 6.07
C ARG A 183 16.68 -23.30 5.82
N ILE A 184 16.37 -23.68 4.59
CA ILE A 184 15.97 -25.04 4.24
C ILE A 184 17.12 -26.04 4.43
N LYS A 185 18.33 -25.66 4.02
CA LYS A 185 19.51 -26.53 4.14
C LYS A 185 19.85 -26.82 5.61
N ASN A 186 19.62 -25.86 6.49
CA ASN A 186 19.81 -26.02 7.94
C ASN A 186 18.58 -26.69 8.58
N ARG A 187 18.48 -28.03 8.48
CA ARG A 187 17.36 -28.87 8.95
C ARG A 187 17.02 -28.76 10.45
N ALA A 188 17.85 -28.10 11.26
CA ALA A 188 17.73 -28.01 12.72
C ALA A 188 16.94 -26.79 13.24
N MET A 189 16.00 -26.23 12.47
CA MET A 189 15.22 -25.08 12.96
C MET A 189 14.11 -25.47 13.93
N ASN A 190 14.09 -24.78 15.08
CA ASN A 190 13.04 -24.81 16.10
C ASN A 190 11.65 -24.49 15.50
N TYR A 191 10.62 -25.19 15.97
CA TYR A 191 9.25 -25.11 15.47
C TYR A 191 8.66 -23.67 15.46
N LYS A 192 9.00 -22.85 16.46
CA LYS A 192 8.56 -21.45 16.56
C LYS A 192 9.02 -20.60 15.36
N HIS A 193 10.26 -20.79 14.91
CA HIS A 193 10.80 -20.05 13.76
C HIS A 193 10.19 -20.47 12.43
N ARG A 194 9.67 -21.70 12.32
CA ARG A 194 9.00 -22.19 11.10
C ARG A 194 7.66 -21.49 10.89
N TYR A 195 6.84 -21.40 11.93
CA TYR A 195 5.54 -20.74 11.83
C TYR A 195 5.64 -19.25 11.49
N GLN A 196 6.59 -18.54 12.10
CA GLN A 196 6.87 -17.15 11.76
C GLN A 196 7.28 -16.99 10.29
N SER A 197 8.01 -17.96 9.72
CA SER A 197 8.37 -17.89 8.29
C SER A 197 7.19 -18.07 7.33
N VAL A 198 6.17 -18.89 7.62
CA VAL A 198 4.96 -19.00 6.77
C VAL A 198 4.18 -17.68 6.75
N GLU A 199 3.96 -17.09 7.93
CA GLU A 199 3.23 -15.83 8.04
C GLU A 199 3.98 -14.67 7.36
N ASN A 200 5.30 -14.67 7.48
CA ASN A 200 6.16 -13.73 6.78
C ASN A 200 6.10 -13.90 5.26
N VAL A 201 5.91 -15.12 4.75
CA VAL A 201 5.78 -15.38 3.32
C VAL A 201 4.45 -14.91 2.75
N GLN A 202 3.35 -15.20 3.43
CA GLN A 202 2.04 -14.70 3.00
C GLN A 202 2.04 -13.17 2.97
N THR A 203 2.61 -12.54 3.99
CA THR A 203 2.78 -11.08 4.04
C THR A 203 3.69 -10.57 2.91
N ALA A 204 4.79 -11.27 2.64
CA ALA A 204 5.71 -10.92 1.56
C ALA A 204 5.05 -11.01 0.18
N LEU A 205 4.19 -12.00 -0.08
CA LEU A 205 3.48 -12.12 -1.35
C LEU A 205 2.52 -10.96 -1.60
N VAL A 206 1.72 -10.59 -0.59
CA VAL A 206 0.81 -9.44 -0.70
C VAL A 206 1.62 -8.18 -0.98
N LEU A 207 2.71 -7.98 -0.24
CA LEU A 207 3.52 -6.79 -0.37
C LEU A 207 4.32 -6.75 -1.68
N ASN A 208 4.83 -7.88 -2.17
CA ASN A 208 5.52 -7.95 -3.46
C ASN A 208 4.61 -7.52 -4.60
N ASN A 209 3.36 -8.00 -4.60
CA ASN A 209 2.37 -7.61 -5.60
C ASN A 209 2.00 -6.12 -5.47
N LEU A 210 1.83 -5.62 -4.24
CA LEU A 210 1.58 -4.20 -4.00
C LEU A 210 2.73 -3.32 -4.48
N VAL A 211 3.97 -3.65 -4.11
CA VAL A 211 5.18 -2.91 -4.46
C VAL A 211 5.42 -2.93 -5.97
N LEU A 212 5.23 -4.07 -6.63
CA LEU A 212 5.32 -4.17 -8.09
C LEU A 212 4.26 -3.29 -8.77
N PHE A 213 3.01 -3.35 -8.29
CA PHE A 213 1.95 -2.49 -8.80
C PHE A 213 2.27 -1.00 -8.61
N LEU A 214 2.70 -0.59 -7.41
CA LEU A 214 3.08 0.79 -7.12
C LEU A 214 4.28 1.24 -7.98
N ALA A 215 5.27 0.38 -8.21
CA ALA A 215 6.40 0.69 -9.08
C ALA A 215 5.95 1.00 -10.51
N VAL A 216 5.05 0.18 -11.07
CA VAL A 216 4.52 0.42 -12.42
C VAL A 216 3.63 1.66 -12.45
N ALA A 217 2.70 1.79 -11.49
CA ALA A 217 1.76 2.89 -11.44
C ALA A 217 2.46 4.26 -11.28
N LEU A 218 3.43 4.36 -10.37
CA LEU A 218 4.20 5.59 -10.16
C LEU A 218 5.06 5.94 -11.37
N PHE A 219 5.68 4.96 -12.03
CA PHE A 219 6.43 5.19 -13.27
C PHE A 219 5.52 5.77 -14.37
N LEU A 220 4.32 5.18 -14.54
CA LEU A 220 3.35 5.67 -15.52
C LEU A 220 2.85 7.08 -15.18
N GLN A 221 2.60 7.38 -13.90
CA GLN A 221 2.20 8.72 -13.46
C GLN A 221 3.30 9.75 -13.68
N LEU A 222 4.54 9.42 -13.33
CA LEU A 222 5.69 10.29 -13.52
C LEU A 222 5.93 10.58 -15.01
N ALA A 223 5.89 9.54 -15.85
CA ALA A 223 5.97 9.68 -17.30
C ALA A 223 4.82 10.55 -17.83
N TYR A 224 3.58 10.28 -17.41
CA TYR A 224 2.41 11.04 -17.84
C TYR A 224 2.49 12.52 -17.45
N TYR A 225 2.90 12.82 -16.21
CA TYR A 225 3.07 14.19 -15.73
C TYR A 225 4.20 14.92 -16.49
N SER A 226 5.29 14.20 -16.79
CA SER A 226 6.38 14.74 -17.61
C SER A 226 5.92 15.07 -19.03
N LEU A 227 5.15 14.18 -19.67
CA LEU A 227 4.55 14.44 -20.99
C LEU A 227 3.63 15.68 -20.92
N GLN A 228 2.79 15.74 -19.90
CA GLN A 228 1.84 16.84 -19.70
C GLN A 228 2.55 18.19 -19.57
N TRP A 229 3.68 18.24 -18.86
CA TRP A 229 4.40 19.48 -18.60
C TRP A 229 5.24 19.96 -19.79
N TYR A 230 5.91 19.05 -20.51
CA TYR A 230 6.90 19.41 -21.53
C TYR A 230 6.43 19.26 -22.99
N ILE A 231 5.47 18.38 -23.26
CA ILE A 231 5.11 18.00 -24.63
C ILE A 231 3.71 18.48 -24.98
N ILE A 232 2.75 18.39 -24.06
CA ILE A 232 1.34 18.68 -24.35
C ILE A 232 1.09 20.20 -24.39
N PRO A 233 0.57 20.76 -25.51
CA PRO A 233 0.24 22.18 -25.59
C PRO A 233 -0.81 22.59 -24.56
N LYS A 234 -0.70 23.82 -24.04
CA LYS A 234 -1.59 24.34 -22.98
C LYS A 234 -3.07 24.30 -23.36
N ASP A 235 -3.41 24.49 -24.63
CA ASP A 235 -4.80 24.51 -25.12
C ASP A 235 -5.50 23.14 -25.08
N VAL A 236 -4.73 22.05 -25.13
CA VAL A 236 -5.24 20.68 -25.07
C VAL A 236 -4.95 20.01 -23.73
N ASN A 237 -4.22 20.66 -22.82
CA ASN A 237 -3.87 20.16 -21.50
C ASN A 237 -5.07 19.89 -20.55
N PRO A 238 -6.18 20.66 -20.55
CA PRO A 238 -7.26 20.47 -19.58
C PRO A 238 -7.77 19.02 -19.43
N PRO A 239 -8.14 18.28 -20.50
CA PRO A 239 -8.57 16.89 -20.36
C PRO A 239 -7.46 15.95 -19.83
N PHE A 240 -6.20 16.17 -20.22
CA PHE A 240 -5.08 15.36 -19.73
C PHE A 240 -4.86 15.57 -18.23
N ARG A 241 -5.00 16.82 -17.75
CA ARG A 241 -4.95 17.13 -16.32
C ARG A 241 -6.02 16.35 -15.55
N GLU A 242 -7.26 16.34 -16.04
CA GLU A 242 -8.34 15.58 -15.40
C GLU A 242 -8.06 14.08 -15.35
N ILE A 243 -7.50 13.51 -16.43
CA ILE A 243 -7.08 12.10 -16.49
C ILE A 243 -5.95 11.81 -15.49
N PHE A 244 -4.97 12.71 -15.35
CA PHE A 244 -3.91 12.58 -14.34
C PHE A 244 -4.49 12.52 -12.93
N HIS A 245 -5.37 13.47 -12.56
CA HIS A 245 -6.00 13.46 -11.24
C HIS A 245 -6.83 12.18 -10.99
N ALA A 246 -7.47 11.63 -12.03
CA ALA A 246 -8.17 10.36 -11.93
C ALA A 246 -7.20 9.18 -11.72
N SER A 247 -6.07 9.13 -12.45
CA SER A 247 -5.07 8.07 -12.31
C SER A 247 -4.41 8.05 -10.93
N VAL A 248 -4.18 9.23 -10.34
CA VAL A 248 -3.69 9.40 -8.97
C VAL A 248 -4.68 8.83 -7.95
N ALA A 249 -5.99 8.92 -8.20
CA ALA A 249 -7.02 8.34 -7.30
C ALA A 249 -7.23 6.83 -7.52
N ILE A 250 -7.08 6.35 -8.75
CA ILE A 250 -7.21 4.92 -9.09
C ILE A 250 -6.09 4.10 -8.42
N THR A 251 -4.88 4.66 -8.35
CA THR A 251 -3.69 3.96 -7.82
C THR A 251 -3.86 3.45 -6.38
N PRO A 252 -4.18 4.29 -5.36
CA PRO A 252 -4.45 3.80 -4.02
C PRO A 252 -5.69 2.91 -3.95
N THR A 253 -6.67 3.11 -4.83
CA THR A 253 -7.87 2.25 -4.89
C THR A 253 -7.48 0.82 -5.24
N ILE A 254 -6.73 0.63 -6.32
CA ILE A 254 -6.22 -0.69 -6.73
C ILE A 254 -5.26 -1.23 -5.67
N GLY A 255 -4.37 -0.41 -5.11
CA GLY A 255 -3.48 -0.83 -4.03
C GLY A 255 -4.23 -1.39 -2.80
N CYS A 256 -5.29 -0.71 -2.37
CA CYS A 256 -6.16 -1.21 -1.29
C CYS A 256 -6.83 -2.54 -1.66
N ILE A 257 -7.33 -2.67 -2.89
CA ILE A 257 -7.96 -3.90 -3.39
C ILE A 257 -6.94 -5.06 -3.43
N ILE A 258 -5.71 -4.82 -3.89
CA ILE A 258 -4.63 -5.81 -3.91
C ILE A 258 -4.39 -6.35 -2.49
N VAL A 259 -4.25 -5.46 -1.50
CA VAL A 259 -4.01 -5.86 -0.11
C VAL A 259 -5.19 -6.67 0.46
N LEU A 260 -6.43 -6.24 0.20
CA LEU A 260 -7.63 -6.94 0.69
C LEU A 260 -7.88 -8.27 0.01
N SER A 261 -7.61 -8.38 -1.30
CA SER A 261 -7.91 -9.56 -2.10
C SER A 261 -6.86 -10.65 -1.97
N LEU A 262 -5.58 -10.28 -1.88
CA LEU A 262 -4.49 -11.24 -1.80
C LEU A 262 -4.29 -11.80 -0.39
N HIS A 263 -4.67 -11.07 0.65
CA HIS A 263 -4.52 -11.57 2.00
C HIS A 263 -5.66 -12.56 2.36
N PRO A 264 -5.38 -13.86 2.61
CA PRO A 264 -6.43 -14.89 2.78
C PRO A 264 -7.44 -14.53 3.87
N PHE A 265 -6.95 -14.00 4.99
CA PHE A 265 -7.81 -13.59 6.09
C PHE A 265 -8.64 -12.36 5.78
N LEU A 266 -8.11 -11.36 5.06
CA LEU A 266 -8.86 -10.13 4.76
C LEU A 266 -9.91 -10.38 3.68
N ARG A 267 -9.59 -11.24 2.70
CA ARG A 267 -10.48 -11.66 1.63
C ARG A 267 -11.80 -12.23 2.15
N VAL A 268 -11.77 -12.99 3.25
CA VAL A 268 -12.98 -13.57 3.88
C VAL A 268 -13.92 -12.50 4.45
N TYR A 269 -13.40 -11.35 4.88
CA TYR A 269 -14.22 -10.27 5.44
C TYR A 269 -14.84 -9.36 4.37
N LEU A 270 -14.25 -9.32 3.17
CA LEU A 270 -14.78 -8.52 2.06
C LEU A 270 -16.23 -8.89 1.69
N PRO A 271 -16.58 -10.17 1.43
CA PRO A 271 -17.96 -10.55 1.12
C PRO A 271 -18.88 -10.51 2.34
N ARG A 272 -18.39 -10.66 3.58
CA ARG A 272 -19.23 -10.46 4.80
C ARG A 272 -19.72 -9.03 4.96
N PHE A 273 -19.06 -8.08 4.31
CA PHE A 273 -19.48 -6.68 4.28
C PHE A 273 -20.53 -6.41 3.20
N MET A 274 -20.47 -7.13 2.07
CA MET A 274 -21.45 -7.02 0.98
C MET A 274 -22.65 -7.97 1.14
N ARG A 275 -22.50 -9.09 1.84
CA ARG A 275 -23.58 -10.03 2.17
C ARG A 275 -23.95 -9.88 3.64
N SER A 276 -25.09 -9.22 3.86
CA SER A 276 -25.76 -9.09 5.15
C SER A 276 -25.90 -10.44 5.87
N ARG A 277 -25.40 -10.49 7.12
CA ARG A 277 -25.61 -11.43 8.26
C ARG A 277 -25.78 -12.95 8.08
N VAL A 278 -26.22 -13.48 6.94
CA VAL A 278 -26.67 -14.89 6.81
C VAL A 278 -25.51 -15.90 6.79
N TYR A 279 -24.28 -15.48 6.46
CA TYR A 279 -23.12 -16.39 6.36
C TYR A 279 -22.22 -16.44 7.61
N ALA A 280 -22.53 -15.67 8.65
CA ALA A 280 -21.73 -15.67 9.87
C ALA A 280 -21.95 -16.95 10.70
N GLU A 281 -23.12 -17.58 10.58
CA GLU A 281 -23.51 -18.79 11.32
C GLU A 281 -22.79 -20.05 10.83
N GLN A 282 -22.61 -20.21 9.51
CA GLN A 282 -21.98 -21.42 8.94
C GLN A 282 -20.47 -21.56 9.21
N VAL A 283 -19.73 -20.46 9.41
CA VAL A 283 -18.28 -20.53 9.71
C VAL A 283 -18.02 -20.82 11.20
N SER A 284 -18.97 -20.50 12.08
CA SER A 284 -18.94 -20.98 13.47
C SER A 284 -19.13 -22.49 13.57
N ASP A 285 -19.88 -23.09 12.65
CA ASP A 285 -20.19 -24.53 12.70
C ASP A 285 -19.02 -25.40 12.22
N CYS A 286 -18.29 -25.01 11.18
CA CYS A 286 -17.07 -25.72 10.76
C CYS A 286 -15.95 -25.71 11.82
N ARG A 287 -15.98 -24.79 12.79
CA ARG A 287 -14.97 -24.73 13.87
C ARG A 287 -15.32 -25.62 15.06
N ARG A 288 -16.56 -26.11 15.16
CA ARG A 288 -17.02 -26.99 16.24
C ARG A 288 -16.77 -28.48 15.95
N GLU A 289 -16.72 -28.87 14.68
CA GLU A 289 -16.57 -30.29 14.31
C GLU A 289 -15.14 -30.84 14.42
N THR A 290 -14.10 -30.01 14.55
CA THR A 290 -12.71 -30.50 14.70
C THR A 290 -12.31 -30.81 16.14
N THR A 291 -13.20 -30.61 17.12
CA THR A 291 -12.92 -30.89 18.55
C THR A 291 -13.43 -32.25 19.02
N ALA A 292 -14.02 -33.05 18.15
CA ALA A 292 -14.53 -34.38 18.50
C ALA A 292 -13.85 -35.44 17.63
N SER A 293 -12.79 -36.05 18.18
CA SER A 293 -12.12 -37.30 17.75
C SER A 293 -10.66 -37.11 17.36
N SER A 294 -9.75 -37.34 18.31
CA SER A 294 -8.66 -38.31 18.12
C SER A 294 -7.79 -38.39 19.37
N ASN A 295 -7.45 -39.63 19.71
CA ASN A 295 -6.60 -40.02 20.83
C ASN A 295 -5.19 -39.40 20.76
N GLU A 296 -4.75 -38.92 21.92
CA GLU A 296 -3.39 -38.89 22.46
C GLU A 296 -2.21 -38.99 21.47
N LEU A 297 -1.85 -37.85 20.88
CA LEU A 297 -0.48 -37.56 20.48
C LEU A 297 -0.05 -36.26 21.18
N PRO A 298 1.24 -36.08 21.55
CA PRO A 298 1.70 -34.87 22.21
C PRO A 298 1.49 -33.66 21.30
N MET A 299 0.47 -32.89 21.63
CA MET A 299 0.10 -31.67 20.92
C MET A 299 1.00 -30.55 21.41
N VAL A 300 1.85 -30.01 20.54
CA VAL A 300 2.60 -28.79 20.85
C VAL A 300 1.67 -27.62 20.58
N GLN A 301 1.25 -26.91 21.63
CA GLN A 301 0.53 -25.65 21.48
C GLN A 301 1.50 -24.60 20.94
N ILE A 302 1.30 -24.21 19.68
CA ILE A 302 2.02 -23.10 19.07
C ILE A 302 1.03 -21.95 18.96
N ARG A 303 1.27 -20.89 19.72
CA ARG A 303 0.48 -19.65 19.64
C ARG A 303 1.00 -18.81 18.48
N SER A 304 0.14 -18.53 17.50
CA SER A 304 0.47 -17.65 16.36
C SER A 304 0.70 -16.20 16.82
N LEU A 305 1.33 -15.36 15.98
CA LEU A 305 1.42 -13.91 16.21
C LEU A 305 0.04 -13.23 16.28
N SER A 306 -0.97 -13.84 15.65
CA SER A 306 -2.39 -13.47 15.73
C SER A 306 -3.08 -13.96 17.01
N GLY A 307 -2.36 -14.61 17.93
CA GLY A 307 -2.87 -15.06 19.24
C GLY A 307 -3.75 -16.30 19.18
N VAL A 308 -3.72 -17.06 18.07
CA VAL A 308 -4.49 -18.29 17.90
C VAL A 308 -3.61 -19.48 18.26
N ASP A 309 -4.08 -20.31 19.19
CA ASP A 309 -3.40 -21.55 19.53
C ASP A 309 -3.67 -22.57 18.41
N LEU A 310 -2.62 -22.92 17.67
CA LEU A 310 -2.66 -23.93 16.62
C LEU A 310 -2.30 -25.27 17.25
N VAL A 311 -3.27 -26.18 17.24
CA VAL A 311 -3.14 -27.55 17.69
C VAL A 311 -3.02 -28.41 16.44
N VAL A 312 -1.81 -28.88 16.14
CA VAL A 312 -1.55 -29.68 14.95
C VAL A 312 -0.73 -30.92 15.32
N PRO A 313 -1.12 -32.13 14.87
CA PRO A 313 -0.39 -33.35 15.16
C PRO A 313 1.03 -33.33 14.57
N THR A 314 2.00 -33.72 15.39
CA THR A 314 3.45 -33.53 15.18
C THR A 314 4.04 -34.32 13.99
N GLN A 315 3.40 -35.41 13.56
CA GLN A 315 3.97 -36.34 12.56
C GLN A 315 3.82 -35.88 11.10
N ASN A 316 2.70 -35.25 10.71
CA ASN A 316 2.46 -34.78 9.33
C ASN A 316 2.74 -33.29 9.14
N HIS A 317 3.22 -32.64 10.20
CA HIS A 317 3.31 -31.19 10.28
C HIS A 317 4.37 -30.60 9.35
N ARG A 318 5.44 -31.37 9.11
CA ARG A 318 6.59 -30.95 8.31
C ARG A 318 6.22 -30.88 6.83
N ASP A 319 5.63 -31.93 6.31
CA ASP A 319 5.38 -32.06 4.87
C ASP A 319 4.23 -31.15 4.46
N ALA A 320 3.14 -31.09 5.24
CA ALA A 320 2.07 -30.11 5.03
C ALA A 320 2.57 -28.65 5.07
N TYR A 321 3.51 -28.35 5.96
CA TYR A 321 4.13 -27.02 6.06
C TYR A 321 4.96 -26.70 4.80
N PHE A 322 5.84 -27.60 4.37
CA PHE A 322 6.71 -27.35 3.22
C PHE A 322 5.95 -27.40 1.90
N ASP A 323 4.89 -28.20 1.79
CA ASP A 323 4.02 -28.24 0.61
C ASP A 323 3.21 -26.95 0.47
N GLU A 324 2.62 -26.45 1.57
CA GLU A 324 1.88 -25.18 1.56
C GLU A 324 2.83 -23.99 1.30
N PHE A 325 4.02 -24.01 1.87
CA PHE A 325 5.05 -23.00 1.63
C PHE A 325 5.57 -23.05 0.19
N LYS A 326 5.82 -24.26 -0.35
CA LYS A 326 6.23 -24.45 -1.75
C LYS A 326 5.16 -23.94 -2.70
N ARG A 327 3.88 -24.24 -2.43
CA ARG A 327 2.72 -23.76 -3.20
C ARG A 327 2.59 -22.24 -3.20
N GLN A 328 3.02 -21.58 -2.12
CA GLN A 328 3.00 -20.12 -2.00
C GLN A 328 4.14 -19.43 -2.77
N TRP A 329 5.27 -20.12 -3.00
CA TRP A 329 6.44 -19.57 -3.71
C TRP A 329 6.55 -19.96 -5.19
N SER A 330 5.92 -21.07 -5.59
CA SER A 330 5.75 -21.48 -6.99
C SER A 330 4.64 -20.69 -7.65
#